data_AF-A0A8T6G2Z6-F1
#
_entry.id   AF-A0A8T6G2Z6-F1
#
_cell.length_a   1.000
_cell.length_b   1.000
_cell.length_c   1.000
_cell.angle_alpha   90.00
_cell.angle_beta   90.00
_cell.angle_gamma   90.00
#
_symmetry.space_group_name_H-M   'P 1'
#
loop_
_entity.id
_entity.type
_entity.pdbx_description
1 polymer ?
#
loop_
_entity_poly.entity_id
_entity_poly.type
_entity_poly.pdbx_seq_one_letter_code
_entity_poly.pdbx_strand_id
1 'polypeptide(L)'
;MWTPDAYQGAPTPSTAFLAAGAKMGAMAGLLRVVVHGLEPWQDMVLPIVIAIAVASMIVGNFVAIWQRDVKRLLAYSSIAHTGYMLVGIAVVHAHSEAGGLMRDAVAAVMFYAVVYALMTLGAFAVTFAVERRTDGTDLENFQNLGRSSPLMAVAMAIFMISLTGIPPAAGFFGKLYLLQVAVNAGLTWVAVVLVLTSTVSAYYYLRVVVNMYMVDIQPRLLPVPASTAIGAVVAIGMIGTLVLGIYPAGAVEWAQAAFEEAGKLAISP
;
A
#
# COMPACT_ATOMS: atom_id res chain seq x y z
N MET A 1 -16.15 3.48 -5.27
CA MET A 1 -16.93 2.90 -6.39
C MET A 1 -16.20 3.01 -7.72
N TRP A 2 -15.65 4.17 -8.12
CA TRP A 2 -15.00 4.33 -9.43
C TRP A 2 -13.64 3.60 -9.58
N THR A 3 -12.87 3.45 -8.50
CA THR A 3 -11.47 3.01 -8.57
C THR A 3 -11.28 1.63 -9.23
N PRO A 4 -12.05 0.58 -8.89
CA PRO A 4 -11.87 -0.74 -9.52
C PRO A 4 -12.16 -0.74 -11.02
N ASP A 5 -13.22 -0.05 -11.44
CA ASP A 5 -13.62 0.01 -12.85
C ASP A 5 -12.62 0.84 -13.67
N ALA A 6 -12.17 1.98 -13.12
CA ALA A 6 -11.14 2.80 -13.75
C ALA A 6 -9.80 2.06 -13.85
N TYR A 7 -9.39 1.32 -12.81
CA TYR A 7 -8.11 0.63 -12.78
C TYR A 7 -8.08 -0.52 -13.79
N GLN A 8 -9.16 -1.28 -13.88
CA GLN A 8 -9.28 -2.40 -14.81
C GLN A 8 -9.33 -1.91 -16.26
N GLY A 9 -10.14 -0.88 -16.53
CA GLY A 9 -10.36 -0.36 -17.89
C GLY A 9 -9.25 0.54 -18.45
N ALA A 10 -8.41 1.14 -17.60
CA ALA A 10 -7.33 2.01 -18.04
C ALA A 10 -6.04 1.23 -18.36
N PRO A 11 -5.13 1.79 -19.19
CA PRO A 11 -3.80 1.23 -19.40
C PRO A 11 -3.05 1.03 -18.09
N THR A 12 -2.43 -0.14 -17.90
CA THR A 12 -1.79 -0.52 -16.63
C THR A 12 -0.74 0.47 -16.11
N PRO A 13 0.12 1.11 -16.94
CA PRO A 13 1.04 2.14 -16.45
C PRO A 13 0.33 3.36 -15.85
N SER A 14 -0.77 3.80 -16.46
CA SER A 14 -1.60 4.90 -15.94
C SER A 14 -2.27 4.51 -14.63
N THR A 15 -2.79 3.28 -14.56
CA THR A 15 -3.35 2.71 -13.34
C THR A 15 -2.31 2.65 -12.22
N ALA A 16 -1.08 2.24 -12.53
CA ALA A 16 0.03 2.19 -11.56
C ALA A 16 0.34 3.58 -10.99
N PHE A 17 0.42 4.59 -11.85
CA PHE A 17 0.64 5.98 -11.45
C PHE A 17 -0.49 6.51 -10.56
N LEU A 18 -1.75 6.24 -10.90
CA LEU A 18 -2.90 6.64 -10.08
C LEU A 18 -2.94 5.89 -8.74
N ALA A 19 -2.56 4.60 -8.73
CA ALA A 19 -2.55 3.76 -7.55
C ALA A 19 -1.52 4.17 -6.52
N ALA A 20 -0.36 4.65 -6.97
CA ALA A 20 0.76 5.01 -6.11
C ALA A 20 1.04 6.52 -6.13
N GLY A 21 1.52 7.06 -7.25
CA GLY A 21 2.01 8.45 -7.36
C GLY A 21 0.95 9.49 -7.01
N ALA A 22 -0.20 9.48 -7.71
CA ALA A 22 -1.28 10.43 -7.43
C ALA A 22 -1.82 10.27 -6.01
N LYS A 23 -1.89 9.04 -5.50
CA LYS A 23 -2.35 8.73 -4.15
C LYS A 23 -1.40 9.26 -3.07
N MET A 24 -0.09 9.16 -3.26
CA MET A 24 0.87 9.75 -2.33
C MET A 24 0.70 11.27 -2.23
N GLY A 25 0.54 11.95 -3.37
CA GLY A 25 0.27 13.39 -3.38
C GLY A 25 -1.04 13.74 -2.67
N ALA A 26 -2.11 12.99 -2.93
CA ALA A 26 -3.39 13.16 -2.25
C ALA A 26 -3.29 12.90 -0.73
N MET A 27 -2.53 11.89 -0.30
CA MET A 27 -2.33 11.56 1.11
C MET A 27 -1.50 12.64 1.83
N ALA A 28 -0.43 13.14 1.20
CA ALA A 28 0.36 14.23 1.73
C ALA A 28 -0.45 15.53 1.83
N GLY A 29 -1.26 15.84 0.82
CA GLY A 29 -2.19 16.97 0.83
C GLY A 29 -3.24 16.83 1.93
N LEU A 30 -3.85 15.65 2.07
CA LEU A 30 -4.83 15.37 3.12
C LEU A 30 -4.21 15.50 4.52
N LEU A 31 -3.03 14.92 4.75
CA LEU A 31 -2.27 15.10 5.98
C LEU A 31 -2.10 16.59 6.30
N ARG A 32 -1.66 17.40 5.34
CA ARG A 32 -1.45 18.84 5.54
C ARG A 32 -2.73 19.58 5.87
N VAL A 33 -3.82 19.29 5.16
CA VAL A 33 -5.14 19.90 5.40
C VAL A 33 -5.70 19.52 6.76
N VAL A 34 -5.57 18.25 7.15
CA VAL A 34 -6.01 17.75 8.44
C VAL A 34 -5.19 18.41 9.54
N VAL A 35 -3.85 18.31 9.52
CA VAL A 35 -2.95 18.86 10.55
C VAL A 35 -3.13 20.37 10.74
N HIS A 36 -3.15 21.16 9.66
CA HIS A 36 -3.08 22.64 9.76
C HIS A 36 -4.35 23.37 9.37
N GLY A 37 -5.19 22.78 8.51
CA GLY A 37 -6.38 23.45 7.97
C GLY A 37 -7.67 23.16 8.75
N LEU A 38 -7.74 22.01 9.42
CA LEU A 38 -8.95 21.53 10.11
C LEU A 38 -8.79 21.44 11.62
N GLU A 39 -7.71 21.99 12.19
CA GLU A 39 -7.45 22.02 13.63
C GLU A 39 -8.64 22.53 14.47
N PRO A 40 -9.37 23.60 14.09
CA PRO A 40 -10.52 24.06 14.87
C PRO A 40 -11.73 23.11 14.83
N TRP A 41 -11.75 22.14 13.92
CA TRP A 41 -12.87 21.26 13.62
C TRP A 41 -12.58 19.79 13.96
N GLN A 42 -11.53 19.53 14.76
CA GLN A 42 -11.05 18.18 15.06
C GLN A 42 -12.13 17.24 15.57
N ASP A 43 -13.00 17.70 16.48
CA ASP A 43 -14.10 16.92 17.05
C ASP A 43 -15.11 16.43 16.01
N MET A 44 -15.32 17.21 14.94
CA MET A 44 -16.21 16.86 13.84
C MET A 44 -15.51 15.96 12.81
N VAL A 45 -14.23 16.23 12.53
CA VAL A 45 -13.48 15.56 11.46
C VAL A 45 -13.02 14.16 11.87
N LEU A 46 -12.55 13.98 13.11
CA LEU A 46 -12.04 12.71 13.62
C LEU A 46 -13.00 11.52 13.40
N PRO A 47 -14.28 11.56 13.82
CA PRO A 47 -15.19 10.43 13.63
C PRO A 47 -15.44 10.13 12.15
N ILE A 48 -15.44 11.14 11.28
CA ILE A 48 -15.62 10.97 9.83
C ILE A 48 -14.41 10.24 9.24
N VAL A 49 -13.18 10.65 9.59
CA VAL A 49 -11.95 10.01 9.12
C VAL A 49 -11.90 8.55 9.59
N ILE A 50 -12.25 8.28 10.86
CA ILE A 50 -12.32 6.91 11.39
C ILE A 50 -13.34 6.07 10.63
N ALA A 51 -14.55 6.59 10.41
CA ALA A 51 -15.60 5.89 9.69
C ALA A 51 -15.16 5.52 8.26
N ILE A 52 -14.53 6.46 7.54
CA ILE A 52 -14.00 6.23 6.19
C ILE A 52 -12.85 5.22 6.22
N ALA A 53 -11.95 5.31 7.21
CA ALA A 53 -10.83 4.36 7.37
C ALA A 53 -11.36 2.93 7.54
N VAL A 54 -12.28 2.72 8.48
CA VAL A 54 -12.90 1.43 8.78
C VAL A 54 -13.65 0.89 7.58
N ALA A 55 -14.50 1.72 6.95
CA ALA A 55 -15.23 1.32 5.74
C ALA A 55 -14.28 0.92 4.61
N SER A 56 -13.20 1.68 4.39
CA SER A 56 -12.22 1.40 3.34
C SER A 56 -11.46 0.09 3.59
N MET A 57 -11.05 -0.17 4.83
CA MET A 57 -10.39 -1.43 5.21
C MET A 57 -11.31 -2.64 5.01
N ILE A 58 -12.57 -2.54 5.44
CA ILE A 58 -13.53 -3.64 5.31
C ILE A 58 -13.89 -3.86 3.84
N VAL A 59 -14.40 -2.85 3.15
CA VAL A 59 -14.85 -2.98 1.76
C VAL A 59 -13.69 -3.39 0.85
N GLY A 60 -12.52 -2.77 0.99
CA GLY A 60 -11.34 -3.08 0.18
C GLY A 60 -10.91 -4.55 0.33
N ASN A 61 -10.75 -5.04 1.57
CA ASN A 61 -10.24 -6.39 1.76
C ASN A 61 -11.27 -7.48 1.43
N PHE A 62 -12.53 -7.31 1.83
CA PHE A 62 -13.54 -8.36 1.62
C PHE A 62 -13.95 -8.48 0.14
N VAL A 63 -14.05 -7.37 -0.58
CA VAL A 63 -14.42 -7.42 -2.00
C VAL A 63 -13.26 -7.93 -2.86
N ALA A 64 -12.00 -7.68 -2.46
CA ALA A 64 -10.81 -8.19 -3.14
C ALA A 64 -10.76 -9.73 -3.21
N ILE A 65 -11.33 -10.44 -2.23
CA ILE A 65 -11.40 -11.91 -2.18
C ILE A 65 -12.01 -12.49 -3.45
N TRP A 66 -13.05 -11.86 -3.98
CA TRP A 66 -13.84 -12.38 -5.09
C TRP A 66 -13.29 -11.99 -6.47
N GLN A 67 -12.26 -11.14 -6.52
CA GLN A 67 -11.71 -10.64 -7.78
C GLN A 67 -10.86 -11.72 -8.47
N ARG A 68 -11.09 -11.92 -9.76
CA ARG A 68 -10.27 -12.79 -10.62
C ARG A 68 -9.24 -12.01 -11.43
N ASP A 69 -9.57 -10.78 -11.78
CA ASP A 69 -8.66 -9.84 -12.43
C ASP A 69 -7.68 -9.24 -11.40
N VAL A 70 -6.38 -9.31 -11.68
CA VAL A 70 -5.30 -8.84 -10.80
C VAL A 70 -5.26 -7.31 -10.72
N LYS A 71 -5.58 -6.56 -11.79
CA LYS A 71 -5.65 -5.09 -11.72
C LYS A 71 -6.79 -4.65 -10.80
N ARG A 72 -7.95 -5.30 -10.91
CA ARG A 72 -9.13 -5.05 -10.09
C ARG A 72 -8.90 -5.48 -8.64
N LEU A 73 -8.24 -6.60 -8.41
CA LEU A 73 -7.77 -7.03 -7.08
C LEU A 73 -6.86 -5.96 -6.47
N LEU A 74 -5.85 -5.48 -7.20
CA LEU A 74 -4.96 -4.41 -6.76
C LEU A 74 -5.69 -3.08 -6.54
N ALA A 75 -6.78 -2.82 -7.25
CA ALA A 75 -7.62 -1.64 -7.02
C ALA A 75 -8.38 -1.70 -5.68
N TYR A 76 -8.97 -2.85 -5.33
CA TYR A 76 -9.61 -3.03 -4.03
C TYR A 76 -8.58 -3.06 -2.88
N SER A 77 -7.43 -3.68 -3.11
CA SER A 77 -6.26 -3.57 -2.23
C SER A 77 -5.89 -2.10 -1.99
N SER A 78 -5.78 -1.30 -3.05
CA SER A 78 -5.48 0.14 -2.97
C SER A 78 -6.49 0.90 -2.08
N ILE A 79 -7.78 0.54 -2.11
CA ILE A 79 -8.80 1.09 -1.20
C ILE A 79 -8.51 0.70 0.26
N ALA A 80 -8.23 -0.58 0.53
CA ALA A 80 -7.87 -1.04 1.86
C ALA A 80 -6.61 -0.35 2.41
N HIS A 81 -5.58 -0.20 1.57
CA HIS A 81 -4.33 0.45 1.94
C HIS A 81 -4.50 1.94 2.26
N THR A 82 -5.40 2.65 1.56
CA THR A 82 -5.82 3.99 1.97
C THR A 82 -6.48 3.98 3.35
N GLY A 83 -7.32 2.99 3.63
CA GLY A 83 -7.92 2.83 4.96
C GLY A 83 -6.88 2.73 6.07
N TYR A 84 -5.82 1.95 5.88
CA TYR A 84 -4.71 1.86 6.85
C TYR A 84 -3.99 3.21 7.06
N MET A 85 -3.69 3.95 5.98
CA MET A 85 -3.08 5.28 6.08
C MET A 85 -3.98 6.28 6.83
N LEU A 86 -5.29 6.21 6.58
CA LEU A 86 -6.28 7.05 7.27
C LEU A 86 -6.33 6.77 8.77
N VAL A 87 -5.97 5.58 9.25
CA VAL A 87 -5.83 5.32 10.70
C VAL A 87 -4.74 6.21 11.30
N GLY A 88 -3.59 6.35 10.65
CA GLY A 88 -2.54 7.26 11.12
C GLY A 88 -2.96 8.73 11.06
N ILE A 89 -3.75 9.12 10.05
CA ILE A 89 -4.33 10.47 9.98
C ILE A 89 -5.34 10.71 11.11
N ALA A 90 -6.16 9.73 11.46
CA ALA A 90 -7.09 9.85 12.59
C ALA A 90 -6.36 10.12 13.91
N VAL A 91 -5.18 9.54 14.11
CA VAL A 91 -4.37 9.77 15.32
C VAL A 91 -3.91 11.21 15.46
N VAL A 92 -3.64 11.92 14.36
CA VAL A 92 -3.26 13.35 14.39
C VAL A 92 -4.31 14.20 15.10
N HIS A 93 -5.59 13.81 15.06
CA HIS A 93 -6.70 14.53 15.68
C HIS A 93 -7.12 13.96 17.03
N ALA A 94 -6.55 12.82 17.44
CA ALA A 94 -6.85 12.26 18.74
C ALA A 94 -6.16 13.11 19.81
N HIS A 95 -6.95 13.66 20.74
CA HIS A 95 -6.52 14.47 21.86
C HIS A 95 -5.37 13.78 22.62
N SER A 96 -4.14 14.16 22.32
CA SER A 96 -2.96 13.69 23.03
C SER A 96 -2.16 14.89 23.48
N GLU A 97 -2.02 15.04 24.80
CA GLU A 97 -1.24 16.09 25.45
C GLU A 97 0.27 16.01 25.10
N ALA A 98 0.71 14.94 24.43
CA ALA A 98 2.07 14.72 24.00
C ALA A 98 2.24 14.95 22.48
N GLY A 99 2.82 16.09 22.09
CA GLY A 99 3.12 16.42 20.68
C GLY A 99 4.00 15.40 19.93
N GLY A 100 4.66 14.47 20.65
CA GLY A 100 5.39 13.36 20.05
C GLY A 100 4.49 12.36 19.28
N LEU A 101 3.24 12.15 19.72
CA LEU A 101 2.35 11.18 19.08
C LEU A 101 1.95 11.63 17.67
N MET A 102 1.71 12.93 17.47
CA MET A 102 1.41 13.49 16.14
C MET A 102 2.59 13.29 15.19
N ARG A 103 3.81 13.60 15.64
CA ARG A 103 5.04 13.41 14.84
C ARG A 103 5.17 11.94 14.41
N ASP A 104 4.98 11.02 15.35
CA ASP A 104 5.13 9.59 15.07
C ASP A 104 4.01 9.07 14.15
N ALA A 105 2.79 9.61 14.27
CA ALA A 105 1.68 9.29 13.37
C ALA A 105 1.94 9.77 11.94
N VAL A 106 2.41 11.02 11.76
CA VAL A 106 2.78 11.54 10.44
C VAL A 106 3.93 10.72 9.85
N ALA A 107 4.95 10.40 10.64
CA ALA A 107 6.06 9.55 10.20
C ALA A 107 5.59 8.15 9.79
N ALA A 108 4.68 7.54 10.54
CA ALA A 108 4.11 6.23 10.21
C ALA A 108 3.32 6.26 8.88
N VAL A 109 2.51 7.30 8.65
CA VAL A 109 1.77 7.46 7.38
C VAL A 109 2.73 7.67 6.22
N MET A 110 3.76 8.53 6.36
CA MET A 110 4.75 8.77 5.30
C MET A 110 5.56 7.51 4.97
N PHE A 111 6.06 6.82 6.00
CA PHE A 111 6.77 5.55 5.83
C PHE A 111 5.89 4.54 5.09
N TYR A 112 4.64 4.37 5.54
CA TYR A 112 3.74 3.41 4.89
C TYR A 112 3.35 3.82 3.47
N ALA A 113 3.20 5.11 3.18
CA ALA A 113 2.92 5.62 1.84
C ALA A 113 4.06 5.32 0.85
N VAL A 114 5.31 5.52 1.27
CA VAL A 114 6.49 5.19 0.44
C VAL A 114 6.60 3.69 0.20
N VAL A 115 6.51 2.89 1.27
CA VAL A 115 6.53 1.42 1.16
C VAL A 115 5.41 0.94 0.24
N TYR A 116 4.21 1.47 0.40
CA TYR A 116 3.06 1.17 -0.44
C TYR A 116 3.29 1.54 -1.91
N ALA A 117 3.82 2.72 -2.19
CA ALA A 117 4.11 3.11 -3.57
C ALA A 117 5.13 2.17 -4.23
N LEU A 118 6.19 1.77 -3.52
CA LEU A 118 7.20 0.84 -4.06
C LEU A 118 6.59 -0.53 -4.39
N MET A 119 5.84 -1.12 -3.46
CA MET A 119 5.24 -2.44 -3.67
C MET A 119 4.13 -2.40 -4.74
N THR A 120 3.32 -1.34 -4.78
CA THR A 120 2.24 -1.19 -5.76
C THR A 120 2.76 -0.91 -7.16
N LEU A 121 3.74 -0.01 -7.33
CA LEU A 121 4.36 0.24 -8.63
C LEU A 121 5.08 -1.00 -9.16
N GLY A 122 5.81 -1.71 -8.29
CA GLY A 122 6.45 -2.97 -8.63
C GLY A 122 5.45 -4.05 -9.06
N ALA A 123 4.37 -4.23 -8.30
CA ALA A 123 3.31 -5.19 -8.63
C ALA A 123 2.64 -4.86 -9.97
N PHE A 124 2.28 -3.59 -10.21
CA PHE A 124 1.71 -3.18 -11.49
C PHE A 124 2.70 -3.29 -12.65
N ALA A 125 4.01 -3.11 -12.43
CA ALA A 125 5.01 -3.31 -13.46
C ALA A 125 5.10 -4.78 -13.89
N VAL A 126 5.02 -5.73 -12.93
CA VAL A 126 4.91 -7.17 -13.27
C VAL A 126 3.59 -7.46 -13.97
N THR A 127 2.47 -6.92 -13.48
CA THR A 127 1.16 -7.08 -14.11
C THR A 127 1.16 -6.57 -15.55
N PHE A 128 1.77 -5.42 -15.82
CA PHE A 128 1.88 -4.87 -17.17
C PHE A 128 2.73 -5.77 -18.08
N ALA A 129 3.80 -6.34 -17.54
CA ALA A 129 4.65 -7.26 -18.28
C ALA A 129 3.85 -8.53 -18.67
N VAL A 130 3.07 -9.09 -17.75
CA VAL A 130 2.15 -10.23 -18.00
C VAL A 130 1.07 -9.85 -19.03
N GLU A 131 0.41 -8.70 -18.86
CA GLU A 131 -0.60 -8.18 -19.77
C GLU A 131 -0.08 -8.09 -21.21
N ARG A 132 1.15 -7.59 -21.40
CA ARG A 132 1.80 -7.53 -22.72
C ARG A 132 2.10 -8.89 -23.35
N ARG A 133 2.17 -9.95 -22.55
CA ARG A 133 2.42 -11.32 -23.02
C ARG A 133 1.11 -12.04 -23.36
N THR A 134 0.06 -11.81 -22.59
CA THR A 134 -1.17 -12.64 -22.62
C THR A 134 -2.44 -11.88 -23.00
N ASP A 135 -2.35 -10.56 -23.26
CA ASP A 135 -3.46 -9.65 -23.52
C ASP A 135 -4.56 -9.68 -22.44
N GLY A 136 -4.17 -9.98 -21.19
CA GLY A 136 -5.09 -10.14 -20.07
C GLY A 136 -4.40 -10.04 -18.72
N THR A 137 -5.19 -9.74 -17.69
CA THR A 137 -4.72 -9.55 -16.31
C THR A 137 -5.45 -10.42 -15.30
N ASP A 138 -6.14 -11.46 -15.75
CA ASP A 138 -6.76 -12.45 -14.88
C ASP A 138 -5.72 -13.34 -14.19
N LEU A 139 -6.06 -13.93 -13.05
CA LEU A 139 -5.20 -14.85 -12.30
C LEU A 139 -4.65 -15.97 -13.19
N GLU A 140 -5.42 -16.43 -14.17
CA GLU A 140 -5.02 -17.44 -15.15
C GLU A 140 -3.83 -16.99 -16.01
N ASN A 141 -3.69 -15.69 -16.30
CA ASN A 141 -2.58 -15.15 -17.08
C ASN A 141 -1.23 -15.20 -16.33
N PHE A 142 -1.29 -15.24 -15.00
CA PHE A 142 -0.13 -15.32 -14.11
C PHE A 142 0.35 -16.75 -13.90
N GLN A 143 -0.37 -17.76 -14.37
CA GLN A 143 0.02 -19.16 -14.22
C GLN A 143 1.38 -19.44 -14.87
N ASN A 144 2.15 -20.33 -14.26
CA ASN A 144 3.49 -20.73 -14.73
C ASN A 144 4.50 -19.56 -14.84
N LEU A 145 4.25 -18.41 -14.22
CA LEU A 145 5.20 -17.29 -14.20
C LEU A 145 6.49 -17.67 -13.48
N GLY A 146 6.40 -18.50 -12.44
CA GLY A 146 7.56 -18.98 -11.67
C GLY A 146 8.60 -19.72 -12.51
N ARG A 147 8.20 -20.43 -13.57
CA ARG A 147 9.13 -21.13 -14.48
C ARG A 147 9.47 -20.29 -15.70
N SER A 148 8.48 -19.60 -16.29
CA SER A 148 8.68 -18.83 -17.52
C SER A 148 9.46 -17.52 -17.31
N SER A 149 9.34 -16.87 -16.14
CA SER A 149 10.05 -15.64 -15.79
C SER A 149 10.34 -15.56 -14.28
N PRO A 150 11.30 -16.35 -13.76
CA PRO A 150 11.53 -16.51 -12.33
C PRO A 150 11.76 -15.19 -11.58
N LEU A 151 12.54 -14.26 -12.16
CA LEU A 151 12.83 -12.97 -11.52
C LEU A 151 11.57 -12.11 -11.34
N MET A 152 10.67 -12.10 -12.33
CA MET A 152 9.40 -11.37 -12.24
C MET A 152 8.46 -12.01 -11.22
N ALA A 153 8.41 -13.35 -11.19
CA ALA A 153 7.62 -14.08 -10.21
C ALA A 153 8.11 -13.86 -8.78
N VAL A 154 9.44 -13.81 -8.56
CA VAL A 154 10.04 -13.54 -7.25
C VAL A 154 9.74 -12.11 -6.82
N ALA A 155 9.92 -11.13 -7.70
CA ALA A 155 9.60 -9.74 -7.39
C ALA A 155 8.12 -9.56 -7.05
N MET A 156 7.21 -10.14 -7.84
CA MET A 156 5.78 -10.12 -7.56
C MET A 156 5.46 -10.78 -6.21
N ALA A 157 6.06 -11.92 -5.90
CA ALA A 157 5.88 -12.58 -4.61
C ALA A 157 6.34 -11.69 -3.44
N ILE A 158 7.49 -11.03 -3.55
CA ILE A 158 7.98 -10.07 -2.55
C ILE A 158 6.97 -8.94 -2.35
N PHE A 159 6.41 -8.38 -3.42
CA PHE A 159 5.39 -7.32 -3.32
C PHE A 159 4.11 -7.82 -2.65
N MET A 160 3.60 -8.99 -3.03
CA MET A 160 2.39 -9.59 -2.44
C MET A 160 2.58 -9.90 -0.95
N ILE A 161 3.73 -10.47 -0.57
CA ILE A 161 4.08 -10.78 0.82
C ILE A 161 4.22 -9.49 1.64
N SER A 162 4.86 -8.45 1.07
CA SER A 162 4.97 -7.15 1.73
C SER A 162 3.62 -6.46 1.89
N LEU A 163 2.77 -6.46 0.85
CA LEU A 163 1.40 -5.93 0.91
C LEU A 163 0.55 -6.65 1.97
N THR A 164 0.73 -7.96 2.13
CA THR A 164 0.13 -8.75 3.21
C THR A 164 0.59 -8.26 4.58
N GLY A 165 1.87 -7.88 4.70
CA GLY A 165 2.47 -7.44 5.95
C GLY A 165 2.97 -8.61 6.78
N ILE A 166 3.63 -9.58 6.15
CA ILE A 166 4.29 -10.70 6.86
C ILE A 166 5.72 -10.27 7.25
N PRO A 167 6.17 -10.43 8.51
CA PRO A 167 7.56 -10.18 8.88
C PRO A 167 8.54 -11.03 8.07
N PRO A 168 9.71 -10.50 7.66
CA PRO A 168 10.27 -9.18 7.94
C PRO A 168 10.01 -8.12 6.84
N ALA A 169 8.92 -8.22 6.07
CA ALA A 169 8.69 -7.32 4.94
C ALA A 169 8.40 -5.87 5.34
N ALA A 170 8.74 -4.89 4.49
CA ALA A 170 8.52 -3.47 4.78
C ALA A 170 7.05 -3.13 5.10
N GLY A 171 6.10 -3.76 4.42
CA GLY A 171 4.68 -3.53 4.67
C GLY A 171 4.21 -4.02 6.05
N PHE A 172 4.93 -4.96 6.69
CA PHE A 172 4.69 -5.32 8.08
C PHE A 172 5.04 -4.15 9.00
N PHE A 173 6.24 -3.60 8.89
CA PHE A 173 6.68 -2.49 9.73
C PHE A 173 5.79 -1.26 9.56
N GLY A 174 5.33 -0.97 8.33
CA GLY A 174 4.46 0.18 8.13
C GLY A 174 3.08 0.02 8.77
N LYS A 175 2.49 -1.18 8.69
CA LYS A 175 1.25 -1.49 9.44
C LYS A 175 1.48 -1.49 10.95
N LEU A 176 2.64 -1.98 11.41
CA LEU A 176 3.00 -1.99 12.82
C LEU A 176 3.11 -0.58 13.40
N TYR A 177 3.77 0.35 12.71
CA TYR A 177 3.86 1.74 13.16
C TYR A 177 2.49 2.41 13.21
N LEU A 178 1.64 2.20 12.19
CA LEU A 178 0.25 2.69 12.19
C LEU A 178 -0.57 2.10 13.36
N LEU A 179 -0.36 0.83 13.69
CA LEU A 179 -1.00 0.17 14.82
C LEU A 179 -0.53 0.74 16.15
N GLN A 180 0.77 0.96 16.32
CA GLN A 180 1.35 1.52 17.54
C GLN A 180 0.77 2.90 17.85
N VAL A 181 0.75 3.79 16.85
CA VAL A 181 0.21 5.15 17.04
C VAL A 181 -1.30 5.11 17.32
N ALA A 182 -2.05 4.20 16.69
CA ALA A 182 -3.48 4.03 16.95
C ALA A 182 -3.79 3.57 18.38
N VAL A 183 -3.03 2.60 18.90
CA VAL A 183 -3.18 2.11 20.27
C VAL A 183 -2.82 3.21 21.27
N ASN A 184 -1.72 3.91 21.05
CA ASN A 184 -1.27 5.02 21.91
C ASN A 184 -2.26 6.19 21.92
N ALA A 185 -3.04 6.36 20.86
CA ALA A 185 -4.12 7.35 20.76
C ALA A 185 -5.45 6.91 21.39
N GLY A 186 -5.51 5.72 22.02
CA GLY A 186 -6.76 5.16 22.55
C GLY A 186 -7.72 4.61 21.48
N LEU A 187 -7.30 4.56 20.20
CA LEU A 187 -8.06 3.99 19.09
C LEU A 187 -7.85 2.47 18.95
N THR A 188 -7.70 1.76 20.08
CA THR A 188 -7.39 0.33 20.12
C THR A 188 -8.38 -0.52 19.31
N TRP A 189 -9.66 -0.17 19.32
CA TRP A 189 -10.66 -0.89 18.53
C TRP A 189 -10.44 -0.73 17.01
N VAL A 190 -9.99 0.44 16.55
CA VAL A 190 -9.63 0.68 15.14
C VAL A 190 -8.38 -0.12 14.78
N ALA A 191 -7.41 -0.20 15.69
CA ALA A 191 -6.22 -1.03 15.53
C ALA A 191 -6.56 -2.51 15.38
N VAL A 192 -7.55 -3.02 16.15
CA VAL A 192 -8.05 -4.39 15.98
C VAL A 192 -8.67 -4.61 14.60
N VAL A 193 -9.49 -3.67 14.11
CA VAL A 193 -10.04 -3.73 12.75
C VAL A 193 -8.93 -3.76 11.70
N LEU A 194 -7.89 -2.95 11.85
CA LEU A 194 -6.72 -2.94 10.97
C LEU A 194 -6.06 -4.32 10.90
N VAL A 195 -5.82 -4.98 12.05
CA VAL A 195 -5.21 -6.32 12.10
C VAL A 195 -6.09 -7.36 11.43
N LEU A 196 -7.39 -7.38 11.75
CA LEU A 196 -8.33 -8.37 11.23
C LEU A 196 -8.46 -8.24 9.71
N THR A 197 -8.68 -7.02 9.21
CA THR A 197 -8.80 -6.76 7.77
C THR A 197 -7.48 -6.99 7.03
N SER A 198 -6.33 -6.71 7.65
CA SER A 198 -5.02 -7.08 7.11
C SER A 198 -4.83 -8.59 7.03
N THR A 199 -5.35 -9.36 7.98
CA THR A 199 -5.29 -10.83 7.94
C THR A 199 -6.10 -11.39 6.77
N VAL A 200 -7.29 -10.82 6.52
CA VAL A 200 -8.11 -11.15 5.33
C VAL A 200 -7.31 -10.93 4.04
N SER A 201 -6.45 -9.90 4.00
CA SER A 201 -5.63 -9.61 2.81
C SER A 201 -4.67 -10.71 2.39
N ALA A 202 -4.19 -11.50 3.36
CA ALA A 202 -3.27 -12.60 3.09
C ALA A 202 -3.84 -13.60 2.09
N TYR A 203 -5.14 -13.89 2.17
CA TYR A 203 -5.78 -14.85 1.27
C TYR A 203 -5.65 -14.44 -0.21
N TYR A 204 -6.09 -13.23 -0.56
CA TYR A 204 -6.12 -12.83 -1.97
C TYR A 204 -4.73 -12.52 -2.54
N TYR A 205 -3.78 -12.08 -1.72
CA TYR A 205 -2.39 -11.89 -2.14
C TYR A 205 -1.66 -13.22 -2.34
N LEU A 206 -1.76 -14.14 -1.37
CA LEU A 206 -1.15 -15.45 -1.49
C LEU A 206 -1.75 -16.25 -2.64
N ARG A 207 -3.05 -16.05 -2.95
CA ARG A 207 -3.67 -16.66 -4.13
C ARG A 207 -2.97 -16.27 -5.44
N VAL A 208 -2.51 -15.03 -5.59
CA VAL A 208 -1.71 -14.62 -6.76
C VAL A 208 -0.39 -15.38 -6.79
N VAL A 209 0.30 -15.48 -5.65
CA VAL A 209 1.57 -16.23 -5.53
C VAL A 209 1.38 -17.71 -5.85
N VAL A 210 0.38 -18.36 -5.29
CA VAL A 210 0.05 -19.76 -5.54
C VAL A 210 -0.24 -19.98 -7.03
N ASN A 211 -1.00 -19.12 -7.69
CA ASN A 211 -1.24 -19.23 -9.14
C ASN A 211 0.06 -19.16 -9.95
N MET A 212 1.02 -18.31 -9.58
CA MET A 212 2.28 -18.17 -10.30
C MET A 212 3.18 -19.41 -10.24
N TYR A 213 3.17 -20.14 -9.12
CA TYR A 213 4.14 -21.20 -8.84
C TYR A 213 3.56 -22.61 -8.83
N MET A 214 2.31 -22.78 -8.42
CA MET A 214 1.71 -24.10 -8.15
C MET A 214 0.71 -24.54 -9.23
N VAL A 215 0.26 -23.62 -10.09
CA VAL A 215 -0.69 -23.93 -11.17
C VAL A 215 0.06 -23.93 -12.50
N ASP A 216 0.07 -25.09 -13.16
CA ASP A 216 0.74 -25.30 -14.45
C ASP A 216 -0.22 -25.96 -15.44
N ILE A 217 -0.97 -25.14 -16.19
CA ILE A 217 -1.98 -25.60 -17.15
C ILE A 217 -1.57 -25.24 -18.60
N GLN A 218 -0.63 -24.31 -18.78
CA GLN A 218 -0.26 -23.77 -20.10
C GLN A 218 1.08 -24.34 -20.59
N PRO A 219 1.11 -25.09 -21.71
CA PRO A 219 2.36 -25.59 -22.27
C PRO A 219 3.22 -24.42 -22.80
N ARG A 220 4.43 -24.26 -22.23
CA ARG A 220 5.51 -23.34 -22.65
C ARG A 220 5.01 -21.93 -23.05
N LEU A 221 4.60 -21.15 -22.08
CA LEU A 221 4.54 -19.70 -22.27
C LEU A 221 5.96 -19.14 -22.41
N LEU A 222 6.15 -18.27 -23.41
CA LEU A 222 7.40 -17.53 -23.59
C LEU A 222 7.70 -16.67 -22.34
N PRO A 223 8.98 -16.34 -22.08
CA PRO A 223 9.33 -15.36 -21.06
C PRO A 223 8.58 -14.06 -21.26
N VAL A 224 8.24 -13.42 -20.15
CA VAL A 224 7.57 -12.13 -20.17
C VAL A 224 8.50 -11.08 -20.77
N PRO A 225 8.04 -10.26 -21.73
CA PRO A 225 8.86 -9.22 -22.34
C PRO A 225 9.13 -8.11 -21.31
N ALA A 226 10.32 -8.15 -20.72
CA ALA A 226 10.79 -7.10 -19.82
C ALA A 226 11.57 -6.06 -20.64
N SER A 227 10.94 -4.94 -20.97
CA SER A 227 11.70 -3.77 -21.42
C SER A 227 12.62 -3.29 -20.29
N THR A 228 13.69 -2.59 -20.63
CA THR A 228 14.61 -2.00 -19.63
C THR A 228 13.87 -1.14 -18.62
N ALA A 229 12.85 -0.40 -19.04
CA ALA A 229 12.01 0.41 -18.15
C ALA A 229 11.19 -0.45 -17.17
N ILE A 230 10.54 -1.53 -17.61
CA ILE A 230 9.80 -2.44 -16.73
C ILE A 230 10.76 -3.07 -15.72
N GLY A 231 11.90 -3.58 -16.19
CA GLY A 231 12.93 -4.17 -15.33
C GLY A 231 13.43 -3.20 -14.28
N ALA A 232 13.66 -1.93 -14.64
CA ALA A 232 14.09 -0.89 -13.70
C ALA A 232 13.03 -0.60 -12.62
N VAL A 233 11.75 -0.45 -12.99
CA VAL A 233 10.68 -0.22 -12.00
C VAL A 233 10.54 -1.40 -11.04
N VAL A 234 10.57 -2.63 -11.57
CA VAL A 234 10.52 -3.85 -10.74
C VAL A 234 11.73 -3.92 -9.81
N ALA A 235 12.94 -3.66 -10.31
CA ALA A 235 14.15 -3.70 -9.51
C ALA A 235 14.15 -2.63 -8.41
N ILE A 236 13.79 -1.39 -8.73
CA ILE A 236 13.69 -0.29 -7.75
C ILE A 236 12.64 -0.61 -6.69
N GLY A 237 11.45 -1.07 -7.09
CA GLY A 237 10.40 -1.46 -6.15
C GLY A 237 10.85 -2.60 -5.24
N MET A 238 11.48 -3.64 -5.79
CA MET A 238 11.92 -4.83 -5.06
C MET A 238 13.03 -4.49 -4.08
N ILE A 239 14.09 -3.81 -4.56
CA ILE A 239 15.22 -3.39 -3.72
C ILE A 239 14.72 -2.44 -2.62
N GLY A 240 13.92 -1.44 -2.97
CA GLY A 240 13.37 -0.49 -1.98
C GLY A 240 12.54 -1.19 -0.91
N THR A 241 11.69 -2.14 -1.30
CA THR A 241 10.85 -2.92 -0.38
C THR A 241 11.70 -3.82 0.54
N LEU A 242 12.77 -4.43 0.02
CA LEU A 242 13.68 -5.25 0.83
C LEU A 242 14.51 -4.40 1.79
N VAL A 243 15.09 -3.30 1.32
CA VAL A 243 15.90 -2.39 2.14
C VAL A 243 15.08 -1.81 3.28
N LEU A 244 13.86 -1.32 3.00
CA LEU A 244 12.98 -0.77 4.03
C LEU A 244 12.40 -1.84 4.97
N GLY A 245 12.40 -3.11 4.56
CA GLY A 245 12.05 -4.24 5.43
C GLY A 245 13.16 -4.59 6.40
N ILE A 246 14.41 -4.55 5.95
CA ILE A 246 15.59 -4.85 6.78
C ILE A 246 15.92 -3.68 7.71
N TYR A 247 15.81 -2.45 7.21
CA TYR A 247 16.17 -1.23 7.96
C TYR A 247 15.02 -0.20 7.96
N PRO A 248 13.90 -0.49 8.66
CA PRO A 248 12.77 0.43 8.72
C PRO A 248 13.06 1.68 9.57
N ALA A 249 13.89 1.55 10.62
CA ALA A 249 14.14 2.60 11.61
C ALA A 249 14.67 3.90 10.99
N GLY A 250 15.70 3.83 10.14
CA GLY A 250 16.29 5.03 9.55
C GLY A 250 15.31 5.80 8.66
N ALA A 251 14.41 5.10 7.95
CA ALA A 251 13.39 5.77 7.14
C ALA A 251 12.34 6.49 8.00
N VAL A 252 11.99 5.95 9.16
CA VAL A 252 11.09 6.60 10.13
C VAL A 252 11.77 7.82 10.76
N GLU A 253 13.04 7.71 11.15
CA GLU A 253 13.81 8.83 11.70
C GLU A 253 13.89 10.00 10.71
N TRP A 254 14.12 9.71 9.43
CA TRP A 254 14.11 10.71 8.36
C TRP A 254 12.73 11.36 8.22
N ALA A 255 11.65 10.58 8.31
CA ALA A 255 10.30 11.09 8.23
C ALA A 255 9.95 11.99 9.44
N GLN A 256 10.41 11.64 10.64
CA GLN A 256 10.26 12.46 11.85
C GLN A 256 11.03 13.78 11.71
N ALA A 257 12.29 13.73 11.26
CA ALA A 257 13.11 14.92 11.04
C ALA A 257 12.50 15.86 10.00
N ALA A 258 11.98 15.32 8.89
CA ALA A 258 11.31 16.11 7.85
C ALA A 258 10.06 16.83 8.38
N PHE A 259 9.28 16.18 9.25
CA PHE A 259 8.12 16.81 9.90
C PHE A 259 8.54 17.97 10.81
N GLU A 260 9.57 17.77 11.63
CA GLU A 260 10.08 18.81 12.54
C GLU A 260 10.63 20.03 11.77
N GLU A 261 11.34 19.79 10.66
CA GLU A 261 11.84 20.86 9.80
C GLU A 261 10.72 21.64 9.11
N ALA A 262 9.70 20.95 8.59
CA ALA A 262 8.52 21.58 8.01
C ALA A 262 7.77 22.46 9.02
N GLY A 263 7.68 22.02 10.28
CA GLY A 263 7.14 22.81 11.38
C GLY A 263 7.92 24.10 11.63
N LYS A 264 9.26 24.04 11.60
CA LYS A 264 10.12 25.24 11.78
C LYS A 264 9.92 26.28 10.67
N LEU A 265 9.80 25.83 9.41
CA LEU A 265 9.59 26.70 8.25
C LEU A 265 8.20 27.36 8.22
N ALA A 266 7.20 26.74 8.87
CA ALA A 266 5.87 27.33 8.98
C ALA A 266 5.78 28.45 10.04
N ILE A 267 6.75 28.53 10.95
CA ILE A 267 6.78 29.46 12.09
C ILE A 267 7.81 30.59 11.86
N SER A 268 8.63 30.53 10.80
CA SER A 268 9.52 31.64 10.44
C SER A 268 8.72 32.79 9.80
N PRO A 269 8.82 34.03 10.33
CA PRO A 269 8.05 35.19 9.88
C PRO A 269 8.39 35.65 8.45
#